data_AF-A0A947MQZ3-F1
#
_entry.id   AF-A0A947MQZ3-F1
#
_cell.length_a   1.000
_cell.length_b   1.000
_cell.length_c   1.000
_cell.angle_alpha   90.00
_cell.angle_beta   90.00
_cell.angle_gamma   90.00
#
_symmetry.space_group_name_H-M   'P 1'
#
loop_
_entity.id
_entity.type
_entity.pdbx_description
1 polymer ?
#
loop_
_entity_poly.entity_id
_entity_poly.type
_entity_poly.pdbx_seq_one_letter_code
_entity_poly.pdbx_strand_id
1 'polypeptide(L)'
;MDRSERQRACYQHACLRYVMRQPMTNSSLRQRFGIEAKNAAIASRLIRDALDAGLLVLEDDDAAKSERRYQPWWARGSKAPKTGGVR
;
A
#
# COMPACT_ATOMS: atom_id res chain seq x y z
N MET A 1 -19.43 -0.39 -8.52
CA MET A 1 -18.47 -1.20 -7.75
C MET A 1 -18.86 -1.15 -6.29
N ASP A 2 -19.04 -2.30 -5.67
CA ASP A 2 -19.25 -2.41 -4.22
C ASP A 2 -17.95 -2.16 -3.44
N ARG A 3 -18.01 -2.16 -2.10
CA ARG A 3 -16.83 -1.94 -1.25
C ARG A 3 -15.78 -3.06 -1.42
N SER A 4 -16.23 -4.31 -1.50
CA SER A 4 -15.38 -5.49 -1.58
C SER A 4 -14.64 -5.57 -2.91
N GLU A 5 -15.27 -5.20 -4.02
CA GLU A 5 -14.65 -5.08 -5.34
C GLU A 5 -13.53 -4.06 -5.34
N ARG A 6 -13.74 -2.91 -4.70
CA ARG A 6 -12.70 -1.87 -4.59
C ARG A 6 -11.52 -2.37 -3.73
N GLN A 7 -11.80 -3.02 -2.60
CA GLN A 7 -10.76 -3.63 -1.76
C GLN A 7 -9.94 -4.66 -2.55
N ARG A 8 -10.60 -5.57 -3.28
CA ARG A 8 -9.96 -6.57 -4.15
C ARG A 8 -9.12 -5.91 -5.23
N ALA A 9 -9.61 -4.84 -5.87
CA ALA A 9 -8.87 -4.13 -6.91
C ALA A 9 -7.62 -3.43 -6.35
N CYS A 10 -7.71 -2.87 -5.14
CA CYS A 10 -6.57 -2.30 -4.42
C CYS A 10 -5.52 -3.37 -4.06
N TYR A 11 -5.97 -4.52 -3.57
CA TYR A 11 -5.11 -5.66 -3.27
C TYR A 11 -4.38 -6.17 -4.52
N GLN A 12 -5.10 -6.39 -5.62
CA GLN A 12 -4.51 -6.79 -6.90
C GLN A 12 -3.46 -5.79 -7.40
N HIS A 13 -3.68 -4.49 -7.17
CA HIS A 13 -2.70 -3.46 -7.49
C HIS A 13 -1.43 -3.59 -6.65
N ALA A 14 -1.55 -3.83 -5.35
CA ALA A 14 -0.40 -4.08 -4.50
C ALA A 14 0.37 -5.33 -4.94
N CYS A 15 -0.31 -6.43 -5.24
CA CYS A 15 0.31 -7.66 -5.75
C CYS A 15 1.10 -7.41 -7.05
N LEU A 16 0.48 -6.74 -8.02
CA LEU A 16 1.13 -6.43 -9.29
C LEU A 16 2.37 -5.55 -9.08
N ARG A 17 2.24 -4.48 -8.29
CA ARG A 17 3.35 -3.57 -8.00
C ARG A 17 4.49 -4.32 -7.29
N TYR A 18 4.18 -5.18 -6.32
CA TYR A 18 5.16 -6.00 -5.63
C TYR A 18 5.94 -6.92 -6.57
N VAL A 19 5.24 -7.68 -7.43
CA VAL A 19 5.87 -8.60 -8.40
C VAL A 19 6.73 -7.83 -9.40
N MET A 20 6.28 -6.64 -9.81
CA MET A 20 7.05 -5.74 -10.69
C MET A 20 8.18 -5.00 -9.97
N ARG A 21 8.40 -5.23 -8.67
CA ARG A 21 9.37 -4.49 -7.82
C ARG A 21 9.17 -2.98 -7.85
N GLN A 22 7.92 -2.56 -7.94
CA GLN A 22 7.51 -1.15 -7.91
C GLN A 22 6.77 -0.85 -6.61
N PRO A 23 6.90 0.38 -6.07
CA PRO A 23 6.25 0.73 -4.82
C PRO A 23 4.74 0.90 -5.04
N MET A 24 3.92 0.30 -4.20
CA MET A 24 2.51 0.64 -4.14
C MET A 24 2.31 1.81 -3.15
N THR A 25 1.92 2.96 -3.70
CA THR A 25 1.63 4.22 -3.00
C THR A 25 0.24 4.75 -3.34
N ASN A 26 -0.23 5.74 -2.59
CA ASN A 26 -1.45 6.48 -2.92
C ASN A 26 -1.41 7.04 -4.36
N SER A 27 -0.28 7.61 -4.80
CA SER A 27 -0.14 8.12 -6.17
C SER A 27 -0.28 7.04 -7.23
N SER A 28 0.36 5.88 -7.05
CA SER A 28 0.24 4.76 -8.00
C SER A 28 -1.19 4.22 -8.09
N LEU A 29 -1.90 4.19 -6.96
CA LEU A 29 -3.29 3.74 -6.91
C LEU A 29 -4.20 4.73 -7.62
N ARG A 30 -4.01 6.02 -7.36
CA ARG A 30 -4.74 7.09 -8.05
C ARG A 30 -4.59 7.02 -9.55
N GLN A 31 -3.36 6.83 -10.04
CA GLN A 31 -3.08 6.69 -11.46
C GLN A 31 -3.86 5.51 -12.06
N ARG A 32 -3.90 4.35 -11.38
CA ARG A 32 -4.66 3.18 -11.85
C ARG A 32 -6.17 3.42 -11.90
N PHE A 33 -6.73 4.11 -10.91
CA PHE A 33 -8.18 4.34 -10.82
C PHE A 33 -8.64 5.65 -11.48
N GLY A 34 -7.74 6.40 -12.13
CA GLY A 34 -8.08 7.71 -12.72
C GLY A 34 -8.51 8.76 -11.70
N ILE A 35 -7.99 8.69 -10.47
CA ILE A 35 -8.34 9.63 -9.39
C ILE A 35 -7.43 10.85 -9.47
N GLU A 36 -8.03 12.02 -9.68
CA GLU A 36 -7.32 13.31 -9.66
C GLU A 36 -6.58 13.57 -8.34
N ALA A 37 -5.49 14.33 -8.40
CA ALA A 37 -4.67 14.66 -7.22
C ALA A 37 -5.46 15.35 -6.09
N LYS A 38 -6.40 16.24 -6.43
CA LYS A 38 -7.30 16.90 -5.47
C LYS A 38 -8.16 15.92 -4.67
N ASN A 39 -8.39 14.72 -5.23
CA ASN A 39 -9.23 13.67 -4.65
C ASN A 39 -8.40 12.56 -3.97
N ALA A 40 -7.16 12.83 -3.54
CA ALA A 40 -6.28 11.84 -2.92
C ALA A 40 -6.82 11.18 -1.63
N ALA A 41 -7.79 11.82 -0.98
CA ALA A 41 -8.51 11.24 0.14
C ALA A 41 -9.28 9.96 -0.23
N ILE A 42 -9.79 9.85 -1.47
CA ILE A 42 -10.51 8.65 -1.96
C ILE A 42 -9.58 7.44 -1.97
N ALA A 43 -8.40 7.59 -2.59
CA ALA A 43 -7.39 6.53 -2.61
C ALA A 43 -6.89 6.20 -1.20
N SER A 44 -6.78 7.19 -0.31
CA SER A 44 -6.38 6.95 1.09
C SER A 44 -7.42 6.11 1.85
N ARG A 45 -8.71 6.39 1.67
CA ARG A 45 -9.79 5.56 2.25
C ARG A 45 -9.76 4.14 1.69
N LEU A 46 -9.54 3.99 0.38
CA LEU A 46 -9.46 2.67 -0.24
C LEU A 46 -8.32 1.82 0.32
N ILE A 47 -7.14 2.42 0.49
CA ILE A 47 -5.99 1.76 1.10
C ILE A 47 -6.30 1.37 2.54
N ARG A 48 -6.92 2.27 3.31
CA ARG A 48 -7.33 1.97 4.69
C ARG A 48 -8.31 0.82 4.76
N ASP A 49 -9.35 0.83 3.93
CA ASP A 49 -10.32 -0.27 3.85
C ASP A 49 -9.65 -1.61 3.52
N ALA A 50 -8.57 -1.62 2.73
CA ALA A 50 -7.82 -2.83 2.40
C ALA A 50 -6.83 -3.25 3.51
N LEU A 51 -6.27 -2.30 4.25
CA LEU A 51 -5.49 -2.55 5.47
C LEU A 51 -6.37 -3.17 6.56
N ASP A 52 -7.53 -2.56 6.81
CA ASP A 52 -8.50 -3.01 7.82
C ASP A 52 -9.05 -4.41 7.50
N ALA A 53 -9.15 -4.74 6.21
CA ALA A 53 -9.51 -6.08 5.74
C ALA A 53 -8.35 -7.09 5.76
N GLY A 54 -7.15 -6.71 6.22
CA GLY A 54 -5.97 -7.58 6.28
C GLY A 54 -5.38 -7.96 4.92
N LEU A 55 -5.78 -7.28 3.84
CA LEU A 55 -5.29 -7.56 2.49
C LEU A 55 -3.92 -6.91 2.24
N LEU A 56 -3.69 -5.74 2.85
CA LEU A 56 -2.46 -4.97 2.74
C LEU A 56 -1.77 -4.87 4.09
N VAL A 57 -0.47 -4.59 4.03
CA VAL A 57 0.34 -4.16 5.17
C VAL A 57 1.24 -3.00 4.74
N LEU A 58 1.74 -2.25 5.73
CA LEU A 58 2.81 -1.29 5.50
C LEU A 58 4.11 -2.04 5.18
N GLU A 59 4.88 -1.49 4.23
CA GLU A 59 6.22 -1.99 3.93
C GLU A 59 7.21 -1.58 5.04
N ASP A 60 7.01 -0.40 5.63
CA ASP A 60 7.73 0.08 6.80
C ASP A 60 6.76 0.71 7.79
N ASP A 61 6.63 0.07 8.97
CA ASP A 61 5.73 0.51 10.03
C ASP A 61 6.18 1.88 10.62
N ASP A 62 7.47 2.21 10.50
CA ASP A 62 8.06 3.48 10.95
C ASP A 62 7.97 4.60 9.90
N ALA A 63 7.44 4.33 8.70
CA ALA A 63 7.44 5.32 7.62
C ALA A 63 6.54 6.53 7.95
N ALA A 64 7.11 7.72 7.69
CA ALA A 64 6.33 8.96 7.67
C ALA A 64 5.16 8.86 6.69
N LYS A 65 4.06 9.56 6.99
CA LYS A 65 2.79 9.44 6.24
C LYS A 65 2.94 9.69 4.73
N SER A 66 3.83 10.60 4.33
CA SER A 66 4.15 10.94 2.93
C SER A 66 4.93 9.84 2.20
N GLU A 67 5.66 9.00 2.94
CA GLU A 67 6.57 7.99 2.40
C GLU A 67 6.01 6.57 2.48
N ARG A 68 4.80 6.42 3.03
CA ARG A 68 4.14 5.12 3.19
C ARG A 68 4.01 4.40 1.87
N ARG A 69 4.57 3.19 1.86
CA ARG A 69 4.38 2.18 0.83
C ARG A 69 3.61 1.01 1.43
N TYR A 70 2.80 0.40 0.59
CA TYR A 70 1.95 -0.71 0.97
C TYR A 70 2.29 -1.92 0.11
N GLN A 71 2.16 -3.10 0.68
CA GLN A 71 2.44 -4.37 0.01
C GLN A 71 1.35 -5.38 0.39
N PRO A 72 1.14 -6.45 -0.38
CA PRO A 72 0.21 -7.50 0.01
C PRO A 72 0.66 -8.16 1.31
N TRP A 73 -0.29 -8.62 2.13
CA TRP A 73 -0.01 -9.14 3.48
C TRP A 73 1.06 -10.26 3.50
N TRP A 74 1.06 -11.15 2.51
CA TRP A 74 1.99 -12.27 2.39
C TRP A 74 3.41 -11.86 2.02
N ALA A 75 3.60 -10.62 1.56
CA ALA A 75 4.92 -10.07 1.22
C ALA A 75 5.65 -9.49 2.44
N ARG A 76 5.03 -9.50 3.63
CA ARG A 76 5.69 -9.07 4.86
C ARG A 76 6.89 -9.97 5.15
N GLY A 77 8.07 -9.55 4.72
CA GLY A 77 9.32 -10.15 5.16
C GLY A 77 9.49 -9.95 6.67
N SER A 78 10.03 -10.95 7.36
CA SER A 78 10.56 -10.76 8.71
C SER A 78 11.69 -9.73 8.61
N LYS A 79 11.45 -8.48 9.01
CA LYS A 79 12.55 -7.51 9.13
C LYS A 79 13.51 -8.06 10.17
N ALA A 80 14.75 -8.36 9.77
CA ALA A 80 15.84 -8.44 10.73
C ALA A 80 15.88 -7.10 11.48
N PRO A 81 16.11 -7.11 12.81
CA PRO A 81 16.23 -5.88 13.56
C PRO A 81 17.24 -4.99 12.85
N LYS A 82 16.90 -3.70 12.64
CA LYS A 82 17.86 -2.71 12.18
C LYS A 82 18.94 -2.64 13.25
N THR A 83 19.99 -3.46 13.15
CA THR A 83 21.20 -3.31 13.95
C THR A 83 21.69 -1.91 13.63
N GLY A 84 21.46 -1.00 14.58
CA GLY A 84 21.98 0.36 14.52
C GLY A 84 23.45 0.26 14.19
N GLY A 85 23.88 1.00 13.16
CA GLY A 85 25.27 1.08 12.79
C GLY A 85 26.09 1.45 14.02
N VAL A 86 26.86 0.49 14.52
CA VAL A 86 27.97 0.76 15.41
C VAL A 86 29.15 1.09 14.51
N ARG A 87 29.35 2.39 14.30
CA ARG A 87 30.60 3.15 14.16
C ARG A 87 30.42 4.35 13.23
#